data_AF-A0A7Y1MP76-F1
#
_entry.id   AF-A0A7Y1MP76-F1
#
_cell.length_a   1.000
_cell.length_b   1.000
_cell.length_c   1.000
_cell.angle_alpha   90.00
_cell.angle_beta   90.00
_cell.angle_gamma   90.00
#
_symmetry.space_group_name_H-M   'P 1'
#
loop_
_entity.id
_entity.type
_entity.pdbx_description
1 polymer ?
#
loop_
_entity_poly.entity_id
_entity_poly.type
_entity_poly.pdbx_seq_one_letter_code
_entity_poly.pdbx_strand_id
1 'polypeptide(L)'
;MKTELALYQALISINVPEQKANAVIDALEADMFSRLATKSDITALRTDLVAELKTDISQLEVKLTIRMGVMLSAAVGVLIASIKFLH
;
A
#
# COMPACT_ATOMS: atom_id res chain seq x y z
N MET A 1 -11.55 20.70 12.14
CA MET A 1 -12.54 21.80 12.22
C MET A 1 -13.69 21.59 13.21
N LYS A 2 -14.65 20.65 13.04
CA LYS A 2 -15.78 20.51 14.00
C LYS A 2 -15.32 20.14 15.43
N THR A 3 -14.29 19.29 15.54
CA THR A 3 -13.68 18.88 16.81
C THR A 3 -12.85 19.99 17.44
N GLU A 4 -12.07 20.75 16.66
CA GLU A 4 -11.33 21.93 17.15
C GLU A 4 -12.28 23.00 17.70
N LEU A 5 -13.36 23.30 17.00
CA LEU A 5 -14.39 24.24 17.48
C LEU A 5 -15.06 23.77 18.78
N ALA A 6 -15.36 22.47 18.89
CA ALA A 6 -15.92 21.91 20.10
C ALA A 6 -14.93 21.97 21.28
N LEU A 7 -13.64 21.70 21.03
CA LEU A 7 -12.59 21.79 22.04
C LEU A 7 -12.35 23.24 22.47
N TYR A 8 -12.31 24.18 21.52
CA TYR A 8 -12.24 25.61 21.78
C TYR A 8 -13.37 26.06 22.70
N GLN A 9 -14.62 25.73 22.32
CA GLN A 9 -15.81 26.07 23.09
C GLN A 9 -15.77 25.48 24.52
N ALA A 10 -15.24 24.26 24.66
CA ALA A 10 -15.07 23.59 25.95
C ALA A 10 -13.97 24.23 26.81
N LEU A 11 -12.89 24.73 26.21
CA LEU A 11 -11.82 25.44 26.93
C LEU A 11 -12.30 26.81 27.42
N ILE A 12 -13.03 27.54 26.57
CA ILE A 12 -13.63 28.82 26.96
C ILE A 12 -14.68 28.63 28.07
N SER A 13 -15.48 27.55 28.03
CA SER A 13 -16.53 27.30 29.04
C SER A 13 -16.00 27.00 30.44
N ILE A 14 -14.73 26.60 30.56
CA ILE A 14 -14.02 26.42 31.84
C ILE A 14 -13.12 27.62 32.20
N ASN A 15 -13.38 28.80 31.62
CA ASN A 15 -12.64 30.05 31.83
C ASN A 15 -11.16 30.02 31.40
N VAL A 16 -10.78 29.21 30.41
CA VAL A 16 -9.44 29.35 29.80
C VAL A 16 -9.43 30.60 28.91
N PRO A 17 -8.43 31.49 29.05
CA PRO A 17 -8.29 32.65 28.17
C PRO A 17 -8.11 32.27 26.70
N GLU A 18 -8.66 33.08 25.80
CA GLU A 18 -8.69 32.84 24.36
C GLU A 18 -7.32 32.50 23.75
N GLN A 19 -6.29 33.27 24.12
CA GLN A 19 -4.91 33.02 23.67
C GLN A 19 -4.39 31.65 24.07
N LYS A 20 -4.75 31.16 25.27
CA LYS A 20 -4.32 29.84 25.75
C LYS A 20 -5.11 28.72 25.09
N ALA A 21 -6.40 28.94 24.83
CA ALA A 21 -7.22 27.96 24.11
C ALA A 21 -6.72 27.75 22.67
N ASN A 22 -6.38 28.83 21.97
CA ASN A 22 -5.79 28.76 20.63
C ASN A 22 -4.43 28.06 20.64
N ALA A 23 -3.55 28.40 21.59
CA ALA A 23 -2.24 27.73 21.71
C ALA A 23 -2.36 26.21 21.94
N VAL A 24 -3.38 25.76 22.68
CA VAL A 24 -3.63 24.31 22.89
C VAL A 24 -4.11 23.65 21.60
N ILE A 25 -4.98 24.31 20.84
CA ILE A 25 -5.46 23.79 19.56
C ILE A 25 -4.32 23.72 18.56
N ASP A 26 -3.52 24.77 18.43
CA ASP A 26 -2.38 24.82 17.51
C ASP A 26 -1.36 23.72 17.83
N ALA A 27 -1.04 23.55 19.12
CA ALA A 27 -0.12 22.50 19.57
C ALA A 27 -0.69 21.09 19.32
N LEU A 28 -1.99 20.89 19.53
CA LEU A 28 -2.66 19.61 19.30
C LEU A 28 -2.75 19.29 17.80
N GLU A 29 -3.08 20.28 16.97
CA GLU A 29 -3.11 20.13 15.51
C GLU A 29 -1.72 19.76 14.99
N ALA A 30 -0.68 20.48 15.44
CA ALA A 30 0.70 20.17 15.09
C ALA A 30 1.12 18.76 15.54
N ASP A 31 0.75 18.33 16.75
CA ASP A 31 1.07 16.97 17.23
C ASP A 31 0.28 15.90 16.47
N MET A 32 -0.98 16.15 16.11
CA MET A 32 -1.77 15.25 15.28
C MET A 32 -1.17 15.07 13.89
N PHE A 33 -0.72 16.13 13.23
CA PHE A 33 -0.06 16.03 11.93
C PHE A 33 1.35 15.43 12.00
N SER A 34 2.04 15.59 13.14
CA SER A 34 3.41 15.11 13.33
C SER A 34 3.49 13.64 13.74
N ARG A 35 2.56 13.17 14.58
CA ARG A 35 2.65 11.84 15.23
C ARG A 35 1.66 10.81 14.71
N LEU A 36 0.57 11.22 14.07
CA LEU A 36 -0.39 10.27 13.50
C LEU A 36 -0.02 9.98 12.06
N ALA A 37 0.12 8.70 11.71
CA ALA A 37 0.11 8.28 10.33
C ALA A 37 -1.19 8.80 9.71
N THR A 38 -1.06 9.75 8.79
CA THR A 38 -2.19 10.39 8.16
C THR A 38 -2.87 9.39 7.23
N LYS A 39 -4.14 9.65 6.89
CA LYS A 39 -4.82 8.85 5.86
C LYS A 39 -4.06 8.88 4.52
N SER A 40 -3.27 9.93 4.27
CA SER A 40 -2.39 10.03 3.10
C SER A 40 -1.28 8.99 3.16
N ASP A 41 -0.61 8.86 4.31
CA ASP A 41 0.46 7.87 4.52
C ASP A 41 -0.05 6.44 4.33
N ILE A 42 -1.23 6.12 4.86
CA ILE A 42 -1.86 4.81 4.66
C ILE A 42 -2.16 4.57 3.17
N THR A 43 -2.60 5.60 2.45
CA THR A 43 -2.89 5.50 1.02
C THR A 43 -1.62 5.32 0.19
N ALA A 44 -0.54 6.01 0.56
CA ALA A 44 0.78 5.86 -0.05
C ALA A 44 1.29 4.43 0.15
N LEU A 45 1.31 3.94 1.41
CA LEU A 45 1.69 2.56 1.73
C LEU A 45 0.87 1.52 0.97
N ARG A 46 -0.45 1.71 0.87
CA ARG A 46 -1.32 0.83 0.07
C ARG A 46 -0.94 0.84 -1.41
N THR A 47 -0.64 2.01 -1.95
CA THR A 47 -0.28 2.17 -3.37
C THR A 47 1.04 1.48 -3.67
N ASP A 48 2.04 1.70 -2.81
CA ASP A 48 3.36 1.09 -2.94
C ASP A 48 3.27 -0.44 -2.84
N LEU A 49 2.52 -0.95 -1.85
CA LEU A 49 2.31 -2.38 -1.68
C LEU A 49 1.60 -3.01 -2.89
N VAL A 50 0.56 -2.36 -3.43
CA VAL A 50 -0.14 -2.85 -4.63
C VAL A 50 0.78 -2.85 -5.85
N ALA A 51 1.64 -1.84 -5.99
CA ALA A 51 2.61 -1.77 -7.08
C ALA A 51 3.65 -2.89 -7.00
N GLU A 52 4.18 -3.17 -5.80
CA GLU A 52 5.12 -4.25 -5.56
C GLU A 52 4.49 -5.62 -5.85
N LEU A 53 3.30 -5.91 -5.29
CA LEU A 53 2.60 -7.16 -5.57
C LEU A 53 2.31 -7.36 -7.07
N LYS A 54 1.88 -6.30 -7.77
CA LYS A 54 1.62 -6.39 -9.21
C LYS A 54 2.89 -6.71 -10.00
N THR A 55 4.02 -6.14 -9.60
CA THR A 55 5.31 -6.39 -10.22
C THR A 55 5.73 -7.86 -10.01
N ASP A 56 5.63 -8.36 -8.79
CA ASP A 56 5.96 -9.74 -8.46
C ASP A 56 5.09 -10.74 -9.21
N ILE A 57 3.77 -10.51 -9.25
CA ILE A 57 2.84 -11.35 -10.01
C ILE A 57 3.24 -11.39 -11.49
N SER A 58 3.52 -10.25 -12.10
CA SER A 58 3.93 -10.21 -13.52
C SER A 58 5.25 -10.95 -13.76
N GLN A 59 6.23 -10.84 -12.85
CA GLN A 59 7.47 -11.60 -12.96
C GLN A 59 7.24 -13.10 -12.84
N LEU A 60 6.38 -13.53 -11.91
CA LEU A 60 6.02 -14.93 -11.73
C LEU A 60 5.29 -15.48 -12.97
N GLU A 61 4.35 -14.72 -13.53
CA GLU A 61 3.65 -15.08 -14.76
C GLU A 61 4.64 -15.29 -15.91
N VAL A 62 5.56 -14.36 -16.15
CA VAL A 62 6.59 -14.48 -17.19
C VAL A 62 7.47 -15.72 -16.96
N LYS A 63 7.95 -15.93 -15.74
CA LYS A 63 8.76 -17.12 -15.41
C LYS A 63 8.00 -18.42 -15.68
N LEU A 64 6.72 -18.47 -15.33
CA LEU A 64 5.88 -19.63 -15.54
C LEU A 64 5.63 -19.87 -17.04
N THR A 65 5.33 -18.82 -17.81
CA THR A 65 5.17 -18.92 -19.27
C THR A 65 6.41 -19.46 -19.95
N ILE A 66 7.60 -18.95 -19.60
CA ILE A 66 8.87 -19.42 -20.15
C ILE A 66 9.08 -20.89 -19.80
N ARG A 67 8.91 -21.26 -18.53
CA ARG A 67 9.14 -22.63 -18.07
C ARG A 67 8.18 -23.63 -18.71
N MET A 68 6.91 -23.26 -18.86
CA MET A 68 5.90 -24.05 -19.55
C MET A 68 6.23 -24.20 -21.03
N GLY A 69 6.66 -23.13 -21.70
CA GLY A 69 7.11 -23.17 -23.09
C GLY A 69 8.25 -24.16 -23.29
N VAL A 70 9.28 -24.09 -22.44
CA VAL A 70 10.43 -25.02 -22.48
C VAL A 70 10.00 -26.46 -22.22
N MET A 71 9.16 -26.71 -21.20
CA MET A 71 8.67 -28.05 -20.89
C MET A 71 7.84 -28.65 -22.03
N LEU A 72 6.97 -27.85 -22.66
CA LEU A 72 6.17 -28.28 -23.81
C LEU A 72 7.06 -28.61 -25.01
N SER A 73 8.02 -27.75 -25.36
CA SER A 73 8.96 -28.02 -26.45
C SER A 73 9.79 -29.28 -26.20
N ALA A 74 10.26 -29.48 -24.96
CA ALA A 74 10.99 -30.69 -24.58
C ALA A 74 10.11 -31.94 -24.70
N ALA A 75 8.88 -31.91 -24.19
CA ALA A 75 7.94 -33.02 -24.28
C ALA A 75 7.62 -33.39 -25.73
N VAL A 76 7.34 -32.39 -26.58
CA VAL A 76 7.10 -32.61 -28.01
C VAL A 76 8.34 -33.17 -28.71
N GLY A 77 9.53 -32.65 -28.39
CA GLY A 77 10.79 -33.17 -28.94
C GLY A 77 11.02 -34.64 -28.60
N VAL A 78 10.77 -35.04 -27.35
CA VAL A 78 10.87 -36.43 -26.91
C VAL A 78 9.87 -37.33 -27.63
N LEU A 79 8.62 -36.88 -27.79
CA LEU A 79 7.60 -37.63 -28.54
C LEU A 79 8.01 -37.86 -29.99
N ILE A 80 8.47 -36.81 -30.70
CA ILE A 80 8.92 -36.92 -32.09
C ILE A 80 10.11 -37.87 -32.22
N ALA A 81 11.11 -37.74 -31.34
CA ALA A 81 12.27 -38.62 -31.32
C ALA A 81 11.88 -40.09 -31.10
N SER A 82 10.91 -40.33 -30.21
CA SER A 82 10.40 -41.67 -29.89
C SER A 82 9.69 -42.31 -31.09
N ILE A 83 8.86 -41.55 -31.82
CA ILE A 83 8.18 -42.02 -33.03
C ILE A 83 9.18 -42.37 -34.14
N LYS A 84 10.24 -41.56 -34.30
CA LYS A 84 11.29 -41.81 -35.30
C LYS A 84 12.16 -43.02 -34.97
N PHE A 85 12.30 -43.38 -33.70
CA PHE A 85 13.05 -44.57 -33.29
C PHE A 85 12.24 -45.86 -33.46
N LEU A 86 10.91 -45.78 -33.42
CA LEU A 86 10.01 -46.93 -33.55
C LEU A 86 9.65 -47.29 -35.01
N HIS A 87 9.86 -46.37 -35.96
CA HIS A 87 9.68 -46.58 -37.40
C HIS A 87 11.04 -46.74 -38.10
#